data_AF-A0A3E0QFH4-F1
#
_entry.id   AF-A0A3E0QFH4-F1
#
_cell.length_a   1.000
_cell.length_b   1.000
_cell.length_c   1.000
_cell.angle_alpha   90.00
_cell.angle_beta   90.00
_cell.angle_gamma   90.00
#
_symmetry.space_group_name_H-M   'P 1'
#
loop_
_entity.id
_entity.type
_entity.pdbx_description
1 polymer ?
#
loop_
_entity_poly.entity_id
_entity_poly.type
_entity_poly.pdbx_seq_one_letter_code
_entity_poly.pdbx_strand_id
1 'polypeptide(L)' 'MTRVHTTIQGDTYFPELNPEEWTVTESESFSADEKNEFDYSFITMERVIEGK' A
#
# COMPACT_ATOMS: atom_id res chain seq x y z
N MET A 1 -4.69 -2.58 -0.71
CA MET A 1 -4.10 -1.27 -1.06
C MET A 1 -3.25 -1.45 -2.31
N THR A 2 -3.33 -0.54 -3.27
CA THR A 2 -2.34 -0.44 -4.34
C THR A 2 -1.38 0.70 -4.01
N ARG A 3 -0.08 0.41 -3.91
CA ARG A 3 0.94 1.41 -3.66
C ARG A 3 1.71 1.67 -4.94
N VAL A 4 1.59 2.89 -5.49
CA VAL A 4 2.42 3.34 -6.61
C VAL A 4 3.68 3.97 -6.03
N HIS A 5 4.86 3.50 -6.45
CA HIS A 5 6.15 3.91 -5.90
C HIS A 5 6.66 5.18 -6.58
N THR A 6 5.95 6.29 -6.34
CA THR A 6 6.29 7.60 -6.87
C THR A 6 6.08 8.69 -5.82
N THR A 7 6.62 9.88 -6.06
CA THR A 7 6.41 11.06 -5.21
C THR A 7 5.78 12.16 -6.04
N ILE A 8 4.58 12.59 -5.66
CA ILE A 8 3.82 13.63 -6.35
C ILE A 8 3.30 14.67 -5.37
N GLN A 9 3.06 15.88 -5.86
CA GLN A 9 2.36 16.91 -5.10
C GLN A 9 0.86 16.60 -5.10
N GLY A 10 0.22 16.75 -3.95
CA GLY A 10 -1.21 16.54 -3.78
C GLY A 10 -1.74 17.33 -2.61
N ASP A 11 -3.06 17.51 -2.56
CA ASP A 11 -3.78 18.18 -1.48
C ASP A 11 -4.63 17.20 -0.64
N THR A 12 -4.66 15.93 -1.06
CA THR A 12 -5.46 14.86 -0.46
C THR A 12 -4.59 13.62 -0.27
N TYR A 13 -4.68 13.01 0.91
CA TYR A 13 -3.82 11.89 1.30
C TYR A 13 -4.66 10.75 1.88
N PHE A 14 -4.16 9.52 1.72
CA PHE A 14 -4.68 8.39 2.49
C PHE A 14 -4.40 8.62 4.00
N PRO A 15 -5.28 8.15 4.89
CA PRO A 15 -4.99 8.12 6.32
C PRO A 15 -3.72 7.31 6.61
N GLU A 16 -3.05 7.65 7.71
CA GLU A 16 -1.92 6.88 8.21
C GLU A 16 -2.39 5.48 8.64
N LEU A 17 -1.67 4.44 8.22
CA LEU A 17 -1.94 3.07 8.61
C LEU A 17 -1.09 2.73 9.83
N ASN A 18 -1.72 2.59 10.99
CA ASN A 18 -1.04 2.20 12.22
C ASN A 18 -0.54 0.74 12.10
N PRO A 19 0.78 0.47 12.19
CA PRO A 19 1.32 -0.89 12.15
C PRO A 19 0.89 -1.78 13.32
N GLU A 20 0.38 -1.21 14.42
CA GLU A 20 -0.21 -1.99 15.52
C GLU A 20 -1.62 -2.51 15.16
N GLU A 21 -2.32 -1.85 14.23
CA GLU A 21 -3.67 -2.26 13.83
C GLU A 21 -3.69 -3.12 12.56
N TRP A 22 -2.68 -3.01 11.70
CA TRP A 22 -2.67 -3.64 10.38
C TRP A 22 -1.41 -4.44 10.14
N THR A 23 -1.57 -5.69 9.73
CA THR A 23 -0.48 -6.56 9.29
C THR A 23 -0.60 -6.83 7.80
N VAL A 24 0.51 -6.69 7.06
CA VAL A 24 0.59 -7.10 5.65
C VAL A 24 0.59 -8.62 5.59
N THR A 25 -0.38 -9.19 4.89
CA THR A 25 -0.50 -10.64 4.69
C THR A 25 -0.02 -11.08 3.31
N GLU A 26 -0.09 -10.19 2.32
CA GLU A 26 0.38 -10.45 0.97
C GLU A 26 0.91 -9.16 0.34
N SER A 27 1.98 -9.29 -0.45
CA SER A 27 2.52 -8.20 -1.25
C SER A 27 3.09 -8.74 -2.54
N GLU A 28 2.60 -8.23 -3.67
CA GLU A 28 3.12 -8.53 -5.01
C GLU A 28 3.57 -7.24 -5.68
N SER A 29 4.78 -7.24 -6.26
CA SER A 29 5.42 -6.05 -6.83
C SER A 29 5.62 -6.18 -8.33
N PHE A 30 5.42 -5.08 -9.04
CA PHE A 30 5.49 -4.97 -10.48
C PHE A 30 6.35 -3.76 -10.85
N SER A 31 7.27 -3.98 -11.80
CA SER A 31 8.05 -2.89 -12.39
C SER A 31 7.21 -2.10 -13.39
N ALA A 32 7.55 -0.82 -13.55
CA ALA A 32 7.02 0.03 -14.60
C ALA A 32 7.22 -0.60 -15.98
N ASP A 33 6.25 -0.39 -16.87
CA ASP A 33 6.27 -0.89 -18.23
C ASP A 33 5.55 0.09 -19.17
N GLU A 34 5.34 -0.30 -20.43
CA GLU A 34 4.66 0.56 -21.42
C GLU A 34 3.23 0.95 -21.02
N LYS A 35 2.58 0.19 -20.12
CA LYS A 35 1.21 0.43 -19.68
C LYS A 35 1.14 1.16 -18.34
N ASN A 36 2.18 1.07 -17.51
CA ASN A 36 2.24 1.63 -16.17
C ASN A 36 3.54 2.43 -15.99
N GLU A 37 3.43 3.75 -15.84
CA GLU A 37 4.58 4.67 -15.80
C GLU A 37 5.51 4.47 -14.58
N PHE A 38 4.99 3.89 -13.50
CA PHE A 38 5.73 3.72 -12.25
C PHE A 38 5.63 2.28 -11.74
N ASP A 39 6.65 1.86 -10.99
CA ASP A 39 6.59 0.64 -10.20
C ASP A 39 5.40 0.71 -9.23
N TYR A 40 4.75 -0.42 -9.00
CA TYR A 40 3.66 -0.50 -8.04
C TYR A 40 3.59 -1.85 -7.36
N SER A 41 2.89 -1.91 -6.22
CA SER A 41 2.62 -3.14 -5.50
C SER A 41 1.15 -3.26 -5.13
N PHE A 42 0.61 -4.48 -5.25
CA PHE A 42 -0.64 -4.85 -4.58
C PHE A 42 -0.32 -5.37 -3.19
N ILE A 43 -0.94 -4.77 -2.17
CA ILE A 43 -0.72 -5.08 -0.76
C ILE A 43 -2.07 -5.45 -0.13
N THR A 44 -2.18 -6.68 0.36
CA THR A 44 -3.31 -7.13 1.17
C THR A 44 -2.90 -7.04 2.65
N MET A 45 -3.80 -6.48 3.46
CA MET A 45 -3.58 -6.31 4.90
C MET A 45 -4.79 -6.83 5.66
N GLU A 46 -4.53 -7.43 6.80
CA GLU A 46 -5.55 -7.83 7.76
C GLU A 46 -5.42 -7.02 9.04
N ARG A 47 -6.55 -6.74 9.67
CA ARG A 47 -6.58 -6.03 10.94
C ARG A 47 -6.17 -6.98 12.06
N VAL A 48 -5.19 -6.57 12.86
CA VAL A 48 -4.83 -7.28 14.10
C VAL A 48 -5.92 -6.99 15.12
N ILE A 49 -6.67 -8.01 15.49
CA ILE A 49 -7.61 -7.94 16.62
C ILE A 49 -6.83 -8.40 17.85
N GLU A 50 -6.39 -7.49 18.70
CA GLU A 50 -6.00 -7.89 20.06
C GLU A 50 -7.24 -8.42 20.78
N GLY A 51 -7.21 -9.70 21.14
CA GLY A 51 -8.24 -10.33 21.94
C GLY A 51 -8.37 -9.59 23.28
N LYS A 52 -9.57 -9.06 23.55
CA LYS A 52 -9.97 -8.62 24.90
C LYS A 52 -9.94 -9.77 25.88
#